data_AF-A0A517R3T3-F1
#
_entry.id   AF-A0A517R3T3-F1
#
_cell.length_a   1.000
_cell.length_b   1.000
_cell.length_c   1.000
_cell.angle_alpha   90.00
_cell.angle_beta   90.00
_cell.angle_gamma   90.00
#
_symmetry.space_group_name_H-M   'P 1'
#
loop_
_entity.id
_entity.type
_entity.pdbx_description
1 polymer ?
#
loop_
_entity_poly.entity_id
_entity_poly.type
_entity_poly.pdbx_seq_one_letter_code
_entity_poly.pdbx_strand_id
1 'polypeptide(L)' 'MSENILKIDSADEYEEIQSDEVDRVVMALERLSETVESENIRAILEEASNEIYLLVYEEEGDADIAEAA' A
#
# COMPACT_ATOMS: atom_id res chain seq x y z
N MET A 1 -23.25 -12.05 8.06
CA MET A 1 -22.49 -12.01 6.81
C MET A 1 -22.54 -10.56 6.36
N SER A 2 -21.58 -9.75 6.78
CA SER A 2 -21.48 -8.35 6.36
C SER A 2 -21.01 -8.32 4.91
N GLU A 3 -21.87 -7.90 4.01
CA GLU A 3 -21.53 -7.60 2.63
C GLU A 3 -20.72 -6.30 2.60
N ASN A 4 -19.40 -6.40 2.43
CA ASN A 4 -18.57 -5.25 2.06
C ASN A 4 -18.77 -5.00 0.56
N ILE A 5 -19.81 -4.23 0.23
CA ILE A 5 -20.03 -3.73 -1.12
C ILE A 5 -19.26 -2.42 -1.23
N LEU A 6 -18.06 -2.48 -1.82
CA LEU A 6 -17.34 -1.30 -2.29
C LEU A 6 -18.21 -0.64 -3.36
N LYS A 7 -18.95 0.39 -2.96
CA LYS A 7 -19.78 1.17 -3.87
C LYS A 7 -18.86 2.20 -4.54
N ILE A 8 -18.20 1.78 -5.61
CA ILE A 8 -17.35 2.66 -6.44
C ILE A 8 -18.29 3.51 -7.30
N ASP A 9 -18.52 4.75 -6.88
CA ASP A 9 -19.36 5.71 -7.59
C ASP A 9 -18.51 6.89 -8.07
N SER A 10 -18.27 6.90 -9.39
CA SER A 10 -18.11 8.08 -10.25
C SER A 10 -16.81 8.94 -10.18
N ALA A 11 -15.96 8.75 -11.20
CA ALA A 11 -14.98 9.69 -11.79
C ALA A 11 -13.61 9.87 -11.09
N ASP A 12 -12.65 9.05 -11.50
CA ASP A 12 -11.17 9.27 -11.51
C ASP A 12 -10.43 9.60 -10.19
N GLU A 13 -11.10 9.75 -9.05
CA GLU A 13 -10.45 9.83 -7.74
C GLU A 13 -10.44 8.45 -7.07
N TYR A 14 -9.23 7.92 -6.83
CA TYR A 14 -9.03 6.76 -5.97
C TYR A 14 -9.34 7.15 -4.52
N GLU A 15 -9.87 6.20 -3.75
CA GLU A 15 -10.06 6.38 -2.31
C GLU A 15 -8.68 6.50 -1.63
N GLU A 16 -8.52 7.53 -0.79
CA GLU A 16 -7.31 7.77 0.00
C GLU A 16 -7.17 6.68 1.07
N ILE A 17 -6.05 5.96 1.04
CA ILE A 17 -5.79 4.86 1.97
C ILE A 17 -5.34 5.40 3.32
N GLN A 18 -6.00 4.98 4.40
CA GLN A 18 -5.61 5.41 5.75
C GLN A 18 -4.36 4.65 6.24
N SER A 19 -3.58 5.24 7.15
CA SER A 19 -2.36 4.60 7.66
C SER A 19 -2.62 3.25 8.35
N ASP A 20 -3.76 3.07 9.02
CA ASP A 20 -4.14 1.80 9.64
C ASP A 20 -4.54 0.73 8.61
N GLU A 21 -5.01 1.14 7.43
CA GLU A 21 -5.23 0.26 6.29
C GLU A 21 -3.90 -0.20 5.69
N VAL A 22 -2.95 0.72 5.51
CA VAL A 22 -1.58 0.39 5.07
C VAL A 22 -0.90 -0.60 6.02
N ASP A 23 -0.93 -0.36 7.33
CA ASP A 23 -0.35 -1.26 8.34
C ASP A 23 -0.94 -2.68 8.23
N ARG A 24 -2.26 -2.78 8.08
CA ARG A 24 -2.94 -4.08 7.94
C ARG A 24 -2.52 -4.82 6.67
N VAL A 25 -2.34 -4.10 5.57
CA VAL A 25 -1.94 -4.70 4.29
C VAL A 25 -0.49 -5.15 4.33
N VAL A 26 0.44 -4.31 4.81
CA VAL A 26 1.86 -4.66 4.97
C VAL A 26 2.00 -5.91 5.85
N MET A 27 1.34 -5.95 7.00
CA MET A 27 1.35 -7.13 7.88
C MET A 27 0.79 -8.39 7.21
N ALA A 28 -0.18 -8.26 6.31
CA ALA A 28 -0.72 -9.39 5.57
C ALA A 28 0.27 -9.90 4.49
N LEU A 29 0.97 -8.99 3.82
CA LEU A 29 1.98 -9.31 2.82
C LEU A 29 3.21 -9.96 3.46
N GLU A 30 3.67 -9.48 4.61
CA GLU A 30 4.76 -10.09 5.38
C GLU A 30 4.43 -11.53 5.76
N ARG A 31 3.26 -11.77 6.35
CA ARG A 31 2.80 -13.12 6.69
C ARG A 31 2.68 -14.02 5.48
N LEU A 32 2.21 -13.50 4.35
CA LEU A 32 2.14 -14.29 3.12
C LEU A 32 3.55 -14.65 2.65
N SER A 33 4.48 -13.70 2.66
CA SER A 33 5.88 -13.89 2.27
C SER A 33 6.56 -14.99 3.10
N GLU A 34 6.29 -15.05 4.41
CA GLU A 34 6.78 -16.12 5.30
C GLU A 34 6.32 -17.53 4.89
N THR A 35 5.16 -17.64 4.25
CA THR A 35 4.59 -18.93 3.84
C THR A 35 4.93 -19.35 2.41
N VAL A 36 5.51 -18.45 1.62
CA VAL A 36 5.80 -18.66 0.21
C VAL A 36 7.23 -19.17 0.03
N GLU A 37 7.36 -20.34 -0.61
CA GLU A 37 8.68 -20.94 -0.89
C GLU A 37 9.35 -20.38 -2.14
N SER A 38 8.57 -19.80 -3.06
CA SER A 38 9.07 -19.23 -4.31
C SER A 38 9.75 -17.89 -4.08
N GLU A 39 11.05 -17.82 -4.37
CA GLU A 39 11.85 -16.60 -4.26
C GLU A 39 11.30 -15.46 -5.14
N ASN A 40 10.88 -15.77 -6.36
CA ASN A 40 10.29 -14.77 -7.26
C ASN A 40 9.01 -14.16 -6.68
N ILE A 41 8.17 -14.98 -6.02
CA ILE A 41 6.93 -14.48 -5.42
C ILE A 41 7.24 -13.66 -4.16
N ARG A 42 8.22 -14.07 -3.34
CA ARG A 42 8.66 -13.27 -2.18
C ARG A 42 9.16 -11.89 -2.59
N ALA A 43 9.96 -11.81 -3.66
CA ALA A 43 10.45 -10.52 -4.17
C ALA A 43 9.30 -9.59 -4.59
N ILE A 44 8.27 -10.12 -5.25
CA ILE A 44 7.07 -9.36 -5.63
C ILE A 44 6.32 -8.86 -4.39
N LEU A 45 6.19 -9.70 -3.36
CA LEU A 45 5.51 -9.33 -2.12
C LEU A 45 6.27 -8.25 -1.33
N GLU A 46 7.60 -8.30 -1.36
CA GLU A 46 8.46 -7.28 -0.75
C GLU A 46 8.36 -5.94 -1.49
N GLU A 47 8.42 -5.96 -2.83
CA GLU A 47 8.20 -4.77 -3.66
C GLU A 47 6.82 -4.16 -3.39
N ALA A 48 5.76 -4.97 -3.42
CA ALA A 48 4.40 -4.51 -3.13
C ALA A 48 4.26 -3.91 -1.71
N SER A 49 4.93 -4.48 -0.71
CA SER A 49 4.90 -3.95 0.66
C SER A 49 5.54 -2.57 0.74
N ASN A 50 6.66 -2.37 0.03
CA ASN A 50 7.34 -1.08 -0.02
C ASN A 50 6.52 -0.02 -0.76
N GLU A 51 5.96 -0.35 -1.92
CA GLU A 51 5.10 0.57 -2.69
C GLU A 51 3.89 1.03 -1.87
N ILE A 52 3.25 0.11 -1.14
CA ILE A 52 2.09 0.44 -0.30
C ILE A 52 2.50 1.28 0.91
N TYR A 53 3.67 1.03 1.50
CA TYR A 53 4.21 1.87 2.56
C TYR A 53 4.44 3.30 2.05
N LEU A 54 5.00 3.45 0.84
CA LEU A 54 5.25 4.76 0.23
C LEU A 54 3.97 5.58 0.04
N LEU A 55 2.80 4.97 -0.14
CA LEU A 55 1.54 5.73 -0.27
C LEU A 55 1.21 6.59 0.95
N VAL A 56 1.70 6.26 2.14
CA VAL A 56 1.51 7.06 3.37
C VAL A 56 2.64 8.07 3.58
N TYR A 57 3.85 7.77 3.10
CA TYR A 57 5.04 8.57 3.38
C TYR A 57 5.46 9.49 2.22
N GLU A 58 5.08 9.19 0.98
CA GLU A 58 5.29 10.09 -0.16
C GLU A 58 4.32 11.28 -0.15
N GLU A 59 3.22 11.20 0.58
CA GLU A 59 2.35 12.36 0.84
C GLU A 59 3.04 13.42 1.72
N GLU A 60 4.07 13.05 2.50
CA GLU A 60 4.96 13.99 3.21
C GLU A 60 6.17 14.43 2.37
N GLY A 61 6.41 13.83 1.19
CA GLY A 61 7.67 13.93 0.46
C GLY A 61 7.73 14.92 -0.70
N ASP A 62 6.60 15.35 -1.25
CA ASP A 62 6.56 16.21 -2.44
C ASP A 62 6.41 17.71 -2.14
N ALA A 63 6.42 18.11 -0.86
CA ALA A 63 6.31 19.52 -0.44
C ALA A 63 7.65 20.22 -0.17
N ASP A 64 8.75 19.50 0.09
CA ASP A 64 9.98 20.12 0.65
C ASP A 64 11.27 19.90 -0.16
N ILE A 65 11.24 19.24 -1.33
CA ILE A 65 12.46 19.02 -2.15
C ILE A 65 12.61 20.07 -3.27
N ALA A 66 11.63 20.97 -3.45
CA ALA A 66 11.67 22.00 -4.50
C ALA A 66 12.22 23.39 -4.08
N GLU A 67 12.55 23.62 -2.80
CA GLU A 67 13.09 24.91 -2.32
C GLU A 67 14.55 24.82 -1.84
N ALA A 68 15.39 24.06 -2.54
CA ALA A 68 16.84 24.02 -2.29
C ALA A 68 17.70 23.80 -3.54
N ALA A 69 17.23 24.20 -4.73
CA ALA A 69 18.01 24.19 -5.98
C ALA A 69 18.24 25.61 -6.54
#